data_AF-A0A8T5M9J1-F1
#
_entry.id   AF-A0A8T5M9J1-F1
#
_cell.length_a   1.000
_cell.length_b   1.000
_cell.length_c   1.000
_cell.angle_alpha   90.00
_cell.angle_beta   90.00
_cell.angle_gamma   90.00
#
_symmetry.space_group_name_H-M   'P 1'
#
loop_
_entity.id
_entity.type
_entity.pdbx_description
1 polymer ?
#
loop_
_entity_poly.entity_id
_entity_poly.type
_entity_poly.pdbx_seq_one_letter_code
_entity_poly.pdbx_strand_id
1 'polypeptide(L)'
;MKKIICLVMLMVLLLSSFAFAGGVDFPSSPRIRVTLQSQDPDPVEPGQILTIKFKVENNGGESNNDVIVRLLPSFPFKMYGDSAEKNIGTLRAVSTGADAMIVEFKLKVDEEAVEGDTELELEVETGNGKTSYINNEFLINIQTKDAVLDIVSITSEPKQIAPGESAEISVLVKNLADSLLKDIKFKLDLDSSTLPLAPYQSSSERRISQLKSNYQNSMTFGIIAKPDAVPGLYKIPLTISYNDETGASYSVSDVLAVVIGDMPKVKAYIKKSSVLQADKEGKITLEIANAGNIDVKSAELILLPSEDYQLVGTSDYFYLGGIDSDDTESEEVDLYINKKVEVLNFPVQLKYYDANNKPFQQTFDLQMDLYSSSQLKKFGVIQNGNVWVWISLLVLGAGGYFYYTKYYKKKKKKV
;
A
#
# COMPACT_ATOMS: atom_id res chain seq x y z
N MET A 1 36.20 81.87 60.19
CA MET A 1 35.72 80.66 60.92
C MET A 1 34.92 79.70 60.04
N LYS A 2 33.99 80.14 59.17
CA LYS A 2 33.20 79.25 58.29
C LYS A 2 34.01 78.39 57.29
N LYS A 3 35.14 78.87 56.76
CA LYS A 3 35.99 78.11 55.81
C LYS A 3 36.83 76.99 56.45
N ILE A 4 37.17 77.11 57.74
CA ILE A 4 37.95 76.10 58.48
C ILE A 4 37.04 74.94 58.90
N ILE A 5 35.79 75.23 59.23
CA ILE A 5 34.78 74.21 59.58
C ILE A 5 34.43 73.33 58.37
N CYS A 6 34.31 73.91 57.17
CA CYS A 6 34.12 73.11 55.94
C CYS A 6 35.33 72.21 55.61
N LEU A 7 36.56 72.65 55.87
CA LEU A 7 37.76 71.87 55.56
C LEU A 7 37.90 70.67 56.51
N VAL A 8 37.56 70.84 57.80
CA VAL A 8 37.56 69.75 58.78
C VAL A 8 36.42 68.77 58.49
N MET A 9 35.25 69.26 58.06
CA MET A 9 34.12 68.39 57.71
C MET A 9 34.36 67.57 56.43
N LEU A 10 35.10 68.11 55.45
CA LEU A 10 35.51 67.39 54.23
C LEU A 10 36.59 66.32 54.52
N MET A 11 37.48 66.60 55.47
CA MET A 11 38.53 65.66 55.89
C MET A 11 37.97 64.47 56.70
N VAL A 12 36.91 64.70 57.50
CA VAL A 12 36.20 63.62 58.21
C VAL A 12 35.39 62.73 57.26
N LEU A 13 34.83 63.28 56.17
CA LEU A 13 34.12 62.51 55.13
C LEU A 13 35.05 61.66 54.24
N LEU A 14 36.31 62.07 54.07
CA LEU A 14 37.34 61.30 53.35
C LEU A 14 37.95 60.16 54.18
N LEU A 15 37.80 60.20 55.51
CA LEU A 15 38.27 59.14 56.43
C LEU A 15 37.22 58.03 56.65
N SER A 16 35.97 58.23 56.25
CA SER A 16 34.91 57.21 56.35
C SER A 16 34.87 56.21 55.18
N SER A 17 35.78 56.30 54.21
CA SER A 17 35.93 55.32 53.12
C SER A 17 37.12 54.39 53.35
N PHE A 18 37.37 53.96 54.59
CA PHE A 18 38.08 52.71 54.81
C PHE A 18 37.12 51.58 54.44
N ALA A 19 37.21 51.12 53.20
CA ALA A 19 36.68 49.82 52.83
C ALA A 19 37.27 48.81 53.82
N PHE A 20 36.40 48.23 54.64
CA PHE A 20 36.74 47.05 55.41
C PHE A 20 37.04 45.96 54.38
N ALA A 21 38.32 45.78 54.03
CA ALA A 21 38.78 44.59 53.36
C ALA A 21 38.65 43.47 54.40
N GLY A 22 37.42 42.96 54.58
CA GLY A 22 37.22 41.67 55.19
C GLY A 22 38.03 40.69 54.36
N GLY A 23 39.15 40.22 54.92
CA GLY A 23 39.88 39.13 54.32
C GLY A 23 38.90 38.01 54.07
N VAL A 24 38.79 37.58 52.81
CA VAL A 24 37.99 36.42 52.47
C VAL A 24 38.72 35.25 53.12
N ASP A 25 38.20 34.80 54.26
CA ASP A 25 38.79 33.69 55.01
C ASP A 25 38.48 32.42 54.23
N PHE A 26 39.44 31.96 53.43
CA PHE A 26 39.32 30.69 52.74
C PHE A 26 39.49 29.59 53.78
N PRO A 27 38.62 28.57 53.79
CA PRO A 27 38.80 27.44 54.68
C PRO A 27 40.21 26.86 54.47
N SER A 28 40.91 26.59 55.56
CA SER A 28 42.28 26.06 55.57
C SER A 28 42.37 24.60 55.12
N SER A 29 41.37 24.08 54.40
CA SER A 29 41.32 22.71 53.90
C SER A 29 40.94 22.74 52.42
N PRO A 30 41.35 21.75 51.61
CA PRO A 30 40.90 21.65 50.22
C PRO A 30 39.38 21.55 50.18
N ARG A 31 38.75 22.27 49.25
CA ARG A 31 37.30 22.21 49.02
C ARG A 31 37.05 22.01 47.55
N ILE A 32 36.97 20.75 47.15
CA ILE A 32 36.77 20.40 45.74
C ILE A 32 35.28 20.48 45.41
N ARG A 33 34.96 21.23 44.36
CA ARG A 33 33.62 21.32 43.80
C ARG A 33 33.66 20.82 42.35
N VAL A 34 32.80 19.88 42.04
CA VAL A 34 32.59 19.40 40.66
C VAL A 34 31.28 19.95 40.12
N THR A 35 31.30 20.35 38.86
CA THR A 35 30.11 20.75 38.11
C THR A 35 30.14 20.10 36.73
N LEU A 36 28.98 19.63 36.25
CA LEU A 36 28.84 19.20 34.87
C LEU A 36 28.99 20.43 33.97
N GLN A 37 30.02 20.43 33.13
CA GLN A 37 30.33 21.54 32.22
C GLN A 37 29.59 21.40 30.90
N SER A 38 29.63 20.20 30.32
CA SER A 38 28.97 19.91 29.03
C SER A 38 28.77 18.42 28.81
N GLN A 39 27.72 18.11 28.08
CA GLN A 39 27.45 16.84 27.43
C GLN A 39 27.57 17.05 25.91
N ASP A 40 28.22 16.13 25.19
CA ASP A 40 28.30 16.18 23.73
C ASP A 40 28.26 14.76 23.15
N PRO A 41 27.20 14.37 22.40
CA PRO A 41 26.05 15.18 21.99
C PRO A 41 25.04 15.45 23.12
N ASP A 42 24.31 16.57 23.02
CA ASP A 42 23.22 16.98 23.93
C ASP A 42 21.95 17.34 23.12
N PRO A 43 20.86 16.55 23.19
CA PRO A 43 20.79 15.21 23.81
C PRO A 43 21.67 14.17 23.13
N VAL A 44 21.96 13.08 23.85
CA VAL A 44 22.56 11.85 23.32
C VAL A 44 21.50 10.81 22.98
N GLU A 45 21.66 10.07 21.88
CA GLU A 45 20.73 9.00 21.51
C GLU A 45 21.17 7.63 22.09
N PRO A 46 20.23 6.69 22.34
CA PRO A 46 20.57 5.31 22.68
C PRO A 46 21.58 4.70 21.69
N GLY A 47 22.53 3.91 22.19
CA GLY A 47 23.59 3.32 21.36
C GLY A 47 24.75 4.25 20.99
N GLN A 48 24.62 5.58 21.14
CA GLN A 48 25.67 6.54 20.81
C GLN A 48 26.75 6.64 21.90
N ILE A 49 27.90 7.20 21.51
CA ILE A 49 28.99 7.55 22.41
C ILE A 49 28.86 9.03 22.74
N LEU A 50 28.84 9.36 24.03
CA LEU A 50 28.91 10.74 24.50
C LEU A 50 30.22 11.04 25.22
N THR A 51 30.57 12.32 25.15
CA THR A 51 31.67 12.93 25.88
C THR A 51 31.09 13.85 26.95
N ILE A 52 31.47 13.60 28.20
CA ILE A 52 31.06 14.39 29.35
C ILE A 52 32.27 15.13 29.90
N LYS A 53 32.12 16.42 30.13
CA LYS A 53 33.17 17.26 30.74
C LYS A 53 32.71 17.73 32.10
N PHE A 54 33.51 17.43 33.11
CA PHE A 54 33.33 17.94 34.46
C PHE A 54 34.35 19.03 34.73
N LYS A 55 33.87 20.16 35.23
CA LYS A 55 34.72 21.24 35.74
C LYS A 55 34.97 21.00 37.22
N VAL A 56 36.24 20.87 37.59
CA VAL A 56 36.71 20.60 38.94
C VAL A 56 37.42 21.84 39.48
N GLU A 57 36.87 22.43 40.54
CA GLU A 57 37.35 23.65 41.19
C GLU A 57 37.86 23.34 42.60
N ASN A 58 38.89 24.04 43.05
CA ASN A 58 39.32 24.03 44.45
C ASN A 58 39.03 25.39 45.08
N ASN A 59 37.99 25.46 45.91
CA ASN A 59 37.58 26.68 46.61
C ASN A 59 38.28 26.83 47.97
N GLY A 60 39.18 25.91 48.32
CA GLY A 60 39.94 25.88 49.57
C GLY A 60 41.28 26.60 49.47
N GLY A 61 41.86 26.92 50.63
CA GLY A 61 43.17 27.57 50.75
C GLY A 61 44.38 26.61 50.65
N GLU A 62 44.16 25.30 50.55
CA GLU A 62 45.22 24.27 50.50
C GLU A 62 45.18 23.44 49.22
N SER A 63 46.35 22.91 48.81
CA SER A 63 46.54 22.15 47.56
C SER A 63 47.56 21.00 47.67
N ASN A 64 47.61 20.32 48.82
CA ASN A 64 48.73 19.43 49.15
C ASN A 64 48.53 17.97 48.72
N ASN A 65 47.33 17.58 48.28
CA ASN A 65 47.00 16.23 47.85
C ASN A 65 46.53 16.23 46.40
N ASP A 66 46.83 15.15 45.68
CA ASP A 66 46.26 14.90 44.37
C ASP A 66 44.74 14.75 44.46
N VAL A 67 44.06 15.22 43.43
CA VAL A 67 42.62 15.02 43.25
C VAL A 67 42.43 13.88 42.26
N ILE A 68 41.68 12.86 42.66
CA ILE A 68 41.35 11.71 41.83
C ILE A 68 39.84 11.72 41.59
N VAL A 69 39.45 11.78 40.33
CA VAL A 69 38.04 11.75 39.90
C VAL A 69 37.72 10.37 39.35
N ARG A 70 36.74 9.70 39.93
CA ARG A 70 36.29 8.36 39.54
C ARG A 70 34.83 8.42 39.13
N LEU A 71 34.54 8.03 37.91
CA LEU A 71 33.19 7.87 37.39
C LEU A 71 32.63 6.49 37.77
N LEU A 72 31.37 6.43 38.19
CA LEU A 72 30.70 5.20 38.60
C LEU A 72 29.51 4.94 37.65
N PRO A 73 29.77 4.51 36.39
CA PRO A 73 28.69 4.29 35.45
C PRO A 73 27.81 3.11 35.87
N SER A 74 26.50 3.36 35.90
CA SER A 74 25.45 2.35 36.05
C SER A 74 24.62 2.29 34.76
N PHE A 75 23.78 1.26 34.59
CA PHE A 75 22.90 1.18 33.42
C PHE A 75 22.07 2.47 33.29
N PRO A 76 22.01 3.11 32.10
CA PRO A 76 22.39 2.60 30.77
C PRO A 76 23.81 2.97 30.30
N PHE A 77 24.68 3.52 31.15
CA PHE A 77 26.02 3.96 30.76
C PHE A 77 27.07 2.85 30.89
N LYS A 78 27.99 2.80 29.91
CA LYS A 78 29.18 1.96 29.95
C LYS A 78 30.41 2.80 29.59
N MET A 79 31.54 2.57 30.26
CA MET A 79 32.79 3.23 29.87
C MET A 79 33.13 2.91 28.41
N TYR A 80 33.55 3.94 27.67
CA TYR A 80 33.98 3.80 26.29
C TYR A 80 35.39 4.39 26.11
N GLY A 81 36.39 3.51 26.01
CA GLY A 81 37.79 3.90 25.85
C GLY A 81 38.52 4.07 27.19
N ASP A 82 38.67 5.32 27.64
CA ASP A 82 39.51 5.71 28.78
C ASP A 82 39.11 5.03 30.12
N SER A 83 40.05 5.05 31.07
CA SER A 83 39.80 4.69 32.47
C SER A 83 38.67 5.52 33.08
N ALA A 84 37.83 4.86 33.89
CA ALA A 84 36.80 5.50 34.72
C ALA A 84 37.41 6.37 35.83
N GLU A 85 38.70 6.20 36.11
CA GLU A 85 39.46 6.96 37.10
C GLU A 85 40.53 7.82 36.44
N LYS A 86 40.58 9.10 36.83
CA LYS A 86 41.57 10.08 36.37
C LYS A 86 42.16 10.83 37.56
N ASN A 87 43.48 10.68 37.77
CA ASN A 87 44.24 11.54 38.67
C ASN A 87 44.59 12.84 37.93
N ILE A 88 44.12 13.98 38.45
CA ILE A 88 44.32 15.31 37.84
C ILE A 88 45.40 16.13 38.52
N GLY A 89 46.15 15.50 39.43
CA GLY A 89 47.21 16.12 40.21
C GLY A 89 46.68 17.07 41.28
N THR A 90 47.57 17.94 41.77
CA THR A 90 47.24 18.96 42.76
C THR A 90 46.55 20.16 42.10
N LEU A 91 45.41 20.57 42.66
CA LEU A 91 44.71 21.78 42.25
C LEU A 91 45.11 22.95 43.14
N ARG A 92 45.66 24.01 42.54
CA ARG A 92 46.07 25.24 43.26
C ARG A 92 44.96 25.74 44.18
N ALA A 93 45.35 26.33 45.32
CA ALA A 93 44.42 27.01 46.20
C ALA A 93 43.63 28.07 45.42
N VAL A 94 42.32 28.12 45.63
CA VAL A 94 41.39 29.03 44.95
C VAL A 94 41.42 28.86 43.40
N SER A 95 41.72 27.66 42.90
CA SER A 95 41.62 27.34 41.48
C SER A 95 40.15 27.27 41.06
N THR A 96 39.63 28.40 40.58
CA THR A 96 38.22 28.61 40.24
C THR A 96 38.10 29.35 38.91
N GLY A 97 36.91 29.34 38.31
CA GLY A 97 36.68 30.12 37.09
C GLY A 97 37.46 29.57 35.90
N ALA A 98 38.39 30.35 35.35
CA ALA A 98 39.20 30.00 34.18
C ALA A 98 40.39 29.09 34.52
N ASP A 99 40.83 29.06 35.78
CA ASP A 99 41.97 28.25 36.23
C ASP A 99 41.56 26.82 36.62
N ALA A 100 40.26 26.53 36.62
CA ALA A 100 39.70 25.23 36.96
C ALA A 100 40.14 24.12 36.00
N MET A 101 40.24 22.90 36.51
CA MET A 101 40.58 21.73 35.70
C MET A 101 39.33 21.16 35.03
N ILE A 102 39.46 20.74 33.76
CA ILE A 102 38.40 20.04 33.03
C ILE A 102 38.79 18.58 32.91
N VAL A 103 37.88 17.70 33.32
CA VAL A 103 38.03 16.25 33.23
C VAL A 103 37.01 15.72 32.24
N GLU A 104 37.49 15.00 31.23
CA GLU A 104 36.66 14.42 30.18
C GLU A 104 36.47 12.92 30.42
N PHE A 105 35.25 12.42 30.26
CA PHE A 105 34.93 10.99 30.20
C PHE A 105 34.13 10.66 28.94
N LYS A 106 34.38 9.48 28.37
CA LYS A 106 33.63 8.96 27.23
C LYS A 106 32.83 7.74 27.66
N LEU A 107 31.54 7.79 27.40
CA LEU A 107 30.56 6.75 27.74
C LEU A 107 29.85 6.30 26.48
N LYS A 108 29.50 5.01 26.40
CA LYS A 108 28.52 4.50 25.44
C LYS A 108 27.19 4.33 26.18
N VAL A 109 26.12 4.87 25.59
CA VAL A 109 24.75 4.65 26.04
C VAL A 109 24.26 3.31 25.49
N ASP A 110 23.60 2.51 26.32
CA ASP A 110 23.00 1.26 25.88
C ASP A 110 21.88 1.49 24.84
N GLU A 111 21.64 0.52 23.95
CA GLU A 111 20.58 0.63 22.93
C GLU A 111 19.19 0.47 23.56
N GLU A 112 19.10 -0.14 24.74
CA GLU A 112 17.86 -0.28 25.51
C GLU A 112 17.69 0.84 26.56
N ALA A 113 18.45 1.94 26.45
CA ALA A 113 18.33 3.08 27.34
C ALA A 113 16.94 3.72 27.25
N VAL A 114 16.33 4.00 28.40
CA VAL A 114 15.07 4.74 28.47
C VAL A 114 15.35 6.22 28.21
N GLU A 115 14.59 6.85 27.32
CA GLU A 115 14.71 8.28 27.07
C GLU A 115 14.36 9.10 28.33
N GLY A 116 15.10 10.19 28.53
CA GLY A 116 14.96 11.11 29.66
C GLY A 116 16.28 11.46 30.34
N ASP A 117 16.18 12.21 31.43
CA ASP A 117 17.32 12.60 32.25
C ASP A 117 17.73 11.42 33.14
N THR A 118 18.94 10.91 32.92
CA THR A 118 19.48 9.79 33.69
C THR A 118 20.68 10.23 34.53
N GLU A 119 20.69 9.84 35.81
CA GLU A 119 21.75 10.19 36.74
C GLU A 119 23.08 9.52 36.38
N LEU A 120 24.16 10.30 36.52
CA LEU A 120 25.54 9.81 36.42
C LEU A 120 26.29 10.08 37.72
N GLU A 121 26.71 9.01 38.39
CA GLU A 121 27.40 9.09 39.67
C GLU A 121 28.92 9.30 39.51
N LEU A 122 29.49 10.11 40.39
CA LEU A 122 30.90 10.46 40.40
C LEU A 122 31.44 10.53 41.83
N GLU A 123 32.65 10.01 42.05
CA GLU A 123 33.38 10.10 43.32
C GLU A 123 34.66 10.93 43.13
N VAL A 124 34.95 11.82 44.08
CA VAL A 124 36.20 12.57 44.14
C VAL A 124 36.94 12.22 45.42
N GLU A 125 38.18 11.80 45.27
CA GLU A 125 39.10 11.50 46.36
C GLU A 125 40.16 12.60 46.45
N THR A 126 40.44 13.09 47.66
CA THR A 126 41.47 14.10 47.94
C THR A 126 42.08 13.84 49.32
N GLY A 127 43.33 13.37 49.34
CA GLY A 127 43.97 12.90 50.57
C GLY A 127 43.17 11.72 51.18
N ASN A 128 42.76 11.85 52.44
CA ASN A 128 41.92 10.83 53.10
C ASN A 128 40.41 11.08 52.94
N GLY A 129 40.02 12.16 52.27
CA GLY A 129 38.61 12.54 52.08
C GLY A 129 38.05 11.99 50.78
N LYS A 130 36.80 11.52 50.81
CA LYS A 130 36.02 11.13 49.65
C LYS A 130 34.70 11.90 49.62
N THR A 131 34.34 12.39 48.44
CA THR A 131 33.07 13.08 48.18
C THR A 131 32.36 12.39 47.02
N SER A 132 31.14 11.91 47.26
CA SER A 132 30.31 11.31 46.21
C SER A 132 29.26 12.32 45.75
N TYR A 133 29.11 12.44 44.44
CA TYR A 133 28.11 13.24 43.76
C TYR A 133 27.03 12.26 43.28
N ILE A 134 25.92 12.26 44.01
CA ILE A 134 24.79 11.31 43.90
C ILE A 134 23.48 12.04 44.21
N ASN A 135 22.32 11.40 44.00
CA ASN A 135 20.98 11.96 44.15
C ASN A 135 20.63 13.05 43.11
N ASN A 136 20.79 12.73 41.83
CA ASN A 136 20.48 13.58 40.68
C ASN A 136 21.33 14.87 40.58
N GLU A 137 22.56 14.85 41.10
CA GLU A 137 23.47 15.99 40.97
C GLU A 137 23.94 16.20 39.53
N PHE A 138 24.14 15.11 38.78
CA PHE A 138 24.50 15.14 37.37
C PHE A 138 23.51 14.32 36.56
N LEU A 139 22.73 15.01 35.72
CA LEU A 139 21.74 14.43 34.84
C LEU A 139 22.23 14.51 33.40
N ILE A 140 22.18 13.39 32.70
CA ILE A 140 22.53 13.25 31.29
C ILE A 140 21.24 13.10 30.50
N ASN A 141 21.03 13.99 29.53
CA ASN A 141 19.82 14.02 28.73
C ASN A 141 19.93 13.02 27.57
N ILE A 142 19.19 11.91 27.66
CA ILE A 142 19.10 10.89 26.62
C ILE A 142 17.80 11.10 25.84
N GLN A 143 17.91 11.42 24.55
CA GLN A 143 16.74 11.65 23.70
C GLN A 143 17.10 11.40 22.23
N THR A 144 16.23 10.69 21.50
CA THR A 144 16.35 10.54 20.05
C THR A 144 15.89 11.80 19.32
N LYS A 145 16.57 12.15 18.22
CA LYS A 145 16.20 13.29 17.38
C LYS A 145 15.28 12.89 16.23
N ASP A 146 15.31 11.61 15.82
CA ASP A 146 14.60 11.11 14.64
C ASP A 146 13.62 9.97 14.98
N ALA A 147 12.34 10.32 15.19
CA ALA A 147 11.26 9.35 15.29
C ALA A 147 10.70 9.02 13.89
N VAL A 148 11.34 8.09 13.19
CA VAL A 148 10.97 7.72 11.81
C VAL A 148 10.26 6.38 11.75
N LEU A 149 8.99 6.40 11.33
CA LEU A 149 8.23 5.22 10.96
C LEU A 149 8.12 5.11 9.43
N ASP A 150 8.67 4.03 8.88
CA ASP A 150 8.65 3.74 7.44
C ASP A 150 7.47 2.84 7.06
N ILE A 151 6.84 3.13 5.93
CA ILE A 151 5.79 2.30 5.33
C ILE A 151 6.46 1.43 4.28
N VAL A 152 6.74 0.18 4.63
CA VAL A 152 7.48 -0.76 3.78
C VAL A 152 6.63 -1.20 2.59
N SER A 153 5.35 -1.49 2.81
CA SER A 153 4.44 -1.87 1.73
C SER A 153 2.97 -1.70 2.12
N ILE A 154 2.14 -1.47 1.10
CA ILE A 154 0.69 -1.55 1.18
C ILE A 154 0.21 -2.48 0.06
N THR A 155 -0.50 -3.55 0.42
CA THR A 155 -1.00 -4.55 -0.53
C THR A 155 -2.49 -4.78 -0.35
N SER A 156 -3.16 -5.27 -1.40
CA SER A 156 -4.57 -5.67 -1.38
C SER A 156 -4.70 -7.10 -1.89
N GLU A 157 -5.49 -7.92 -1.20
CA GLU A 157 -5.85 -9.26 -1.63
C GLU A 157 -7.38 -9.43 -1.59
N PRO A 158 -8.05 -9.66 -2.74
CA PRO A 158 -7.48 -9.72 -4.09
C PRO A 158 -6.93 -8.35 -4.56
N LYS A 159 -6.07 -8.38 -5.59
CA LYS A 159 -5.51 -7.17 -6.21
C LYS A 159 -6.55 -6.29 -6.91
N GLN A 160 -7.66 -6.89 -7.33
CA GLN A 160 -8.77 -6.25 -8.01
C GLN A 160 -10.05 -6.73 -7.34
N ILE A 161 -10.91 -5.78 -6.95
CA ILE A 161 -12.12 -6.05 -6.17
C ILE A 161 -13.32 -5.95 -7.11
N ALA A 162 -14.08 -7.03 -7.27
CA ALA A 162 -15.33 -6.98 -8.03
C ALA A 162 -16.39 -6.18 -7.25
N PRO A 163 -17.31 -5.48 -7.93
CA PRO A 163 -18.44 -4.83 -7.27
C PRO A 163 -19.22 -5.83 -6.38
N GLY A 164 -19.45 -5.47 -5.12
CA GLY A 164 -20.10 -6.32 -4.12
C GLY A 164 -19.17 -7.30 -3.40
N GLU A 165 -17.91 -7.43 -3.81
CA GLU A 165 -16.92 -8.32 -3.18
C GLU A 165 -16.01 -7.57 -2.19
N SER A 166 -15.40 -8.34 -1.30
CA SER A 166 -14.51 -7.84 -0.24
C SER A 166 -13.03 -8.08 -0.54
N ALA A 167 -12.16 -7.29 0.09
CA ALA A 167 -10.71 -7.46 0.05
C ALA A 167 -10.05 -7.11 1.38
N GLU A 168 -8.85 -7.65 1.59
CA GLU A 168 -7.99 -7.33 2.72
C GLU A 168 -6.84 -6.43 2.27
N ILE A 169 -6.72 -5.26 2.88
CA ILE A 169 -5.58 -4.36 2.76
C ILE A 169 -4.58 -4.69 3.87
N SER A 170 -3.33 -4.96 3.52
CA SER A 170 -2.23 -5.16 4.46
C SER A 170 -1.24 -4.00 4.38
N VAL A 171 -0.93 -3.39 5.53
CA VAL A 171 0.05 -2.29 5.67
C VAL A 171 1.21 -2.80 6.53
N LEU A 172 2.40 -2.89 5.95
CA LEU A 172 3.63 -3.26 6.66
C LEU A 172 4.42 -2.00 6.99
N VAL A 173 4.75 -1.80 8.27
CA VAL A 173 5.57 -0.69 8.74
C VAL A 173 6.85 -1.18 9.41
N LYS A 174 7.89 -0.35 9.38
CA LYS A 174 9.15 -0.55 10.09
C LYS A 174 9.47 0.67 10.94
N ASN A 175 9.83 0.43 12.20
CA ASN A 175 10.42 1.48 13.01
C ASN A 175 11.90 1.66 12.61
N LEU A 176 12.24 2.82 12.05
CA LEU A 176 13.61 3.22 11.70
C LEU A 176 14.24 4.15 12.75
N ALA A 177 13.50 4.54 13.78
CA ALA A 177 14.06 5.25 14.93
C ALA A 177 14.95 4.31 15.76
N ASP A 178 15.88 4.90 16.50
CA ASP A 178 16.74 4.18 17.44
C ASP A 178 16.04 3.88 18.78
N SER A 179 14.81 4.38 18.98
CA SER A 179 13.99 4.15 20.18
C SER A 179 12.64 3.50 19.89
N LEU A 180 11.90 3.14 20.95
CA LEU A 180 10.58 2.52 20.88
C LEU A 180 9.51 3.53 20.42
N LEU A 181 8.77 3.20 19.36
CA LEU A 181 7.57 3.95 19.01
C LEU A 181 6.34 3.40 19.73
N LYS A 182 5.47 4.28 20.21
CA LYS A 182 4.26 3.97 20.98
C LYS A 182 3.02 4.50 20.26
N ASP A 183 1.86 3.91 20.54
CA ASP A 183 0.56 4.38 20.02
C ASP A 183 0.52 4.55 18.49
N ILE A 184 0.96 3.54 17.75
CA ILE A 184 0.97 3.60 16.30
C ILE A 184 -0.45 3.34 15.81
N LYS A 185 -1.18 4.41 15.55
CA LYS A 185 -2.57 4.40 15.09
C LYS A 185 -2.61 4.59 13.58
N PHE A 186 -3.20 3.62 12.91
CA PHE A 186 -3.48 3.61 11.48
C PHE A 186 -4.93 4.02 11.26
N LYS A 187 -5.17 4.87 10.26
CA LYS A 187 -6.50 5.28 9.83
C LYS A 187 -6.58 5.23 8.31
N LEU A 188 -7.42 4.35 7.78
CA LEU A 188 -7.85 4.39 6.39
C LEU A 188 -9.04 5.35 6.26
N ASP A 189 -8.90 6.38 5.44
CA ASP A 189 -9.98 7.31 5.14
C ASP A 189 -10.86 6.74 4.02
N LEU A 190 -12.02 6.24 4.43
CA LEU A 190 -13.05 5.69 3.54
C LEU A 190 -14.32 6.56 3.52
N ASP A 191 -14.27 7.76 4.11
CA ASP A 191 -15.47 8.57 4.36
C ASP A 191 -15.87 9.42 3.14
N SER A 192 -15.01 9.49 2.11
CA SER A 192 -15.29 10.25 0.89
C SER A 192 -16.53 9.73 0.15
N SER A 193 -17.46 10.63 -0.18
CA SER A 193 -18.68 10.30 -0.93
C SER A 193 -18.41 9.76 -2.34
N THR A 194 -17.23 10.03 -2.90
CA THR A 194 -16.81 9.54 -4.22
C THR A 194 -16.13 8.18 -4.14
N LEU A 195 -15.89 7.65 -2.94
CA LEU A 195 -15.27 6.36 -2.75
C LEU A 195 -16.36 5.28 -2.64
N PRO A 196 -16.43 4.31 -3.57
CA PRO A 196 -17.40 3.23 -3.50
C PRO A 196 -16.87 2.05 -2.68
N LEU A 197 -16.13 2.34 -1.61
CA LEU A 197 -15.56 1.36 -0.69
C LEU A 197 -16.03 1.67 0.73
N ALA A 198 -16.14 0.65 1.55
CA ALA A 198 -16.49 0.79 2.97
C ALA A 198 -15.68 -0.20 3.82
N PRO A 199 -15.47 0.07 5.13
CA PRO A 199 -14.95 -0.92 6.06
C PRO A 199 -15.88 -2.14 6.09
N TYR A 200 -15.30 -3.34 6.06
CA TYR A 200 -16.03 -4.60 6.07
C TYR A 200 -15.44 -5.56 7.09
N GLN A 201 -16.27 -6.00 8.04
CA GLN A 201 -15.90 -6.92 9.12
C GLN A 201 -14.63 -6.49 9.90
N SER A 202 -14.26 -5.22 9.82
CA SER A 202 -13.08 -4.62 10.44
C SER A 202 -13.27 -3.12 10.64
N SER A 203 -12.51 -2.54 11.57
CA SER A 203 -12.47 -1.09 11.79
C SER A 203 -11.53 -0.43 10.78
N SER A 204 -11.88 0.76 10.28
CA SER A 204 -10.99 1.61 9.48
C SER A 204 -9.85 2.22 10.29
N GLU A 205 -9.94 2.18 11.62
CA GLU A 205 -8.87 2.56 12.54
C GLU A 205 -8.35 1.35 13.31
N ARG A 206 -7.03 1.17 13.34
CA ARG A 206 -6.36 0.11 14.10
C ARG A 206 -5.10 0.65 14.77
N ARG A 207 -4.65 -0.02 15.84
CA ARG A 207 -3.52 0.46 16.65
C ARG A 207 -2.58 -0.67 16.98
N ILE A 208 -1.28 -0.38 16.94
CA ILE A 208 -0.23 -1.18 17.54
C ILE A 208 0.25 -0.43 18.78
N SER A 209 0.28 -1.10 19.93
CA SER A 209 0.64 -0.43 21.19
C SER A 209 2.06 0.10 21.18
N GLN A 210 3.00 -0.66 20.63
CA GLN A 210 4.41 -0.31 20.57
C GLN A 210 5.15 -1.06 19.44
N LEU A 211 6.23 -0.48 18.92
CA LEU A 211 7.11 -1.10 17.93
C LEU A 211 8.58 -0.77 18.23
N LYS A 212 9.38 -1.79 18.55
CA LYS A 212 10.80 -1.63 18.89
C LYS A 212 11.61 -1.10 17.70
N SER A 213 12.72 -0.42 17.99
CA SER A 213 13.69 0.00 16.97
C SER A 213 14.06 -1.17 16.06
N ASN A 214 14.09 -0.92 14.74
CA ASN A 214 14.40 -1.89 13.69
C ASN A 214 13.40 -3.04 13.48
N TYR A 215 12.31 -3.12 14.25
CA TYR A 215 11.28 -4.15 14.07
C TYR A 215 10.22 -3.73 13.04
N GLN A 216 9.59 -4.72 12.44
CA GLN A 216 8.48 -4.56 11.51
C GLN A 216 7.18 -5.12 12.09
N ASN A 217 6.05 -4.56 11.68
CA ASN A 217 4.74 -5.10 12.00
C ASN A 217 3.73 -4.81 10.88
N SER A 218 2.77 -5.73 10.68
CA SER A 218 1.77 -5.64 9.63
C SER A 218 0.38 -5.49 10.24
N MET A 219 -0.42 -4.55 9.72
CA MET A 219 -1.84 -4.44 10.04
C MET A 219 -2.72 -4.70 8.84
N THR A 220 -3.80 -5.44 9.07
CA THR A 220 -4.82 -5.76 8.06
C THR A 220 -6.12 -4.99 8.29
N PHE A 221 -6.76 -4.59 7.18
CA PHE A 221 -8.07 -3.95 7.12
C PHE A 221 -8.93 -4.67 6.10
N GLY A 222 -10.14 -5.07 6.49
CA GLY A 222 -11.15 -5.59 5.59
C GLY A 222 -11.97 -4.45 4.99
N ILE A 223 -12.09 -4.43 3.67
CA ILE A 223 -12.92 -3.48 2.92
C ILE A 223 -13.86 -4.21 1.97
N ILE A 224 -14.94 -3.56 1.55
CA ILE A 224 -15.88 -4.07 0.56
C ILE A 224 -16.18 -3.02 -0.49
N ALA A 225 -16.26 -3.43 -1.76
CA ALA A 225 -16.76 -2.60 -2.83
C ALA A 225 -18.29 -2.60 -2.82
N LYS A 226 -18.89 -1.42 -2.99
CA LYS A 226 -20.35 -1.32 -3.14
C LYS A 226 -20.82 -2.15 -4.36
N PRO A 227 -22.01 -2.76 -4.33
CA PRO A 227 -22.53 -3.50 -5.47
C PRO A 227 -22.69 -2.67 -6.75
N ASP A 228 -22.93 -1.36 -6.61
CA ASP A 228 -23.05 -0.39 -7.69
C ASP A 228 -21.74 0.37 -7.97
N ALA A 229 -20.61 -0.11 -7.44
CA ALA A 229 -19.31 0.51 -7.63
C ALA A 229 -18.92 0.51 -9.12
N VAL A 230 -18.72 1.72 -9.68
CA VAL A 230 -18.21 1.87 -11.04
C VAL A 230 -16.77 1.33 -11.08
N PRO A 231 -16.41 0.45 -12.03
CA PRO A 231 -15.04 -0.01 -12.19
C PRO A 231 -14.05 1.14 -12.39
N GLY A 232 -12.88 1.04 -11.79
CA GLY A 232 -11.86 2.08 -11.89
C GLY A 232 -10.79 1.98 -10.81
N LEU A 233 -9.87 2.95 -10.84
CA LEU A 233 -8.82 3.11 -9.85
C LEU A 233 -9.21 4.16 -8.82
N TYR A 234 -9.26 3.75 -7.55
CA TYR A 234 -9.65 4.58 -6.42
C TYR A 234 -8.46 4.80 -5.49
N LYS A 235 -8.35 6.01 -4.96
CA LYS A 235 -7.30 6.40 -4.01
C LYS A 235 -7.86 6.40 -2.59
N ILE A 236 -7.22 5.68 -1.69
CA ILE A 236 -7.58 5.60 -0.29
C ILE A 236 -6.46 6.25 0.52
N PRO A 237 -6.70 7.41 1.14
CA PRO A 237 -5.74 8.02 2.05
C PRO A 237 -5.51 7.13 3.29
N LEU A 238 -4.25 6.93 3.64
CA LEU A 238 -3.81 6.28 4.87
C LEU A 238 -3.08 7.33 5.71
N THR A 239 -3.50 7.50 6.96
CA THR A 239 -2.78 8.31 7.95
C THR A 239 -2.30 7.39 9.06
N ILE A 240 -1.02 7.48 9.41
CA ILE A 240 -0.46 6.81 10.58
C ILE A 240 0.04 7.88 11.54
N SER A 241 -0.47 7.89 12.76
CA SER A 241 0.01 8.74 13.84
C SER A 241 0.68 7.87 14.90
N TYR A 242 1.78 8.35 15.50
CA TYR A 242 2.54 7.61 16.50
C TYR A 242 3.28 8.58 17.43
N ASN A 243 3.71 8.08 18.58
CA ASN A 243 4.47 8.84 19.56
C ASN A 243 5.86 8.21 19.76
N ASP A 244 6.86 9.04 20.06
CA ASP A 244 8.16 8.56 20.57
C ASP A 244 8.09 8.23 22.07
N GLU A 245 9.23 7.90 22.71
CA GLU A 245 9.22 7.59 24.14
C GLU A 245 8.97 8.81 25.01
N THR A 246 9.37 10.01 24.58
CA THR A 246 9.10 11.29 25.25
C THR A 246 7.62 11.69 25.22
N GLY A 247 6.84 11.08 24.33
CA GLY A 247 5.42 11.37 24.12
C GLY A 247 5.16 12.46 23.07
N ALA A 248 6.17 12.89 22.31
CA ALA A 248 5.96 13.75 21.17
C ALA A 248 5.25 12.97 20.05
N SER A 249 4.28 13.61 19.40
CA SER A 249 3.45 12.98 18.37
C SER A 249 3.94 13.31 16.96
N TYR A 250 3.94 12.30 16.11
CA TYR A 250 4.32 12.36 14.71
C TYR A 250 3.22 11.78 13.84
N SER A 251 3.22 12.13 12.55
CA SER A 251 2.32 11.54 11.59
C SER A 251 2.97 11.40 10.21
N VAL A 252 2.69 10.28 9.57
CA VAL A 252 2.99 10.02 8.16
C VAL A 252 1.70 9.75 7.43
N SER A 253 1.60 10.21 6.18
CA SER A 253 0.46 9.98 5.32
C SER A 253 0.91 9.37 4.01
N ASP A 254 0.12 8.45 3.50
CA ASP A 254 0.33 7.81 2.20
C ASP A 254 -1.02 7.58 1.51
N VAL A 255 -1.01 7.14 0.26
CA VAL A 255 -2.21 6.88 -0.53
C VAL A 255 -2.11 5.50 -1.18
N LEU A 256 -3.08 4.65 -0.86
CA LEU A 256 -3.25 3.37 -1.52
C LEU A 256 -4.10 3.51 -2.79
N ALA A 257 -3.65 2.92 -3.89
CA ALA A 257 -4.49 2.72 -5.08
C ALA A 257 -5.19 1.35 -5.01
N VAL A 258 -6.52 1.35 -4.99
CA VAL A 258 -7.37 0.15 -5.06
C VAL A 258 -8.08 0.12 -6.40
N VAL A 259 -8.03 -1.02 -7.08
CA VAL A 259 -8.69 -1.21 -8.37
C VAL A 259 -9.99 -1.97 -8.16
N ILE A 260 -11.09 -1.37 -8.58
CA ILE A 260 -12.39 -2.04 -8.67
C ILE A 260 -12.61 -2.50 -10.10
N GLY A 261 -13.04 -3.74 -10.26
CA GLY A 261 -13.47 -4.33 -11.52
C GLY A 261 -13.53 -5.85 -11.41
N ASP A 262 -14.00 -6.50 -12.47
CA ASP A 262 -14.08 -7.96 -12.54
C ASP A 262 -13.59 -8.43 -13.92
N MET A 263 -13.56 -9.73 -14.15
CA MET A 263 -13.42 -10.30 -15.49
C MET A 263 -14.81 -10.40 -16.14
N PRO A 264 -15.03 -9.87 -17.36
CA PRO A 264 -16.32 -10.03 -18.03
C PRO A 264 -16.64 -11.51 -18.30
N LYS A 265 -17.89 -11.89 -18.10
CA LYS A 265 -18.36 -13.27 -18.26
C LYS A 265 -19.16 -13.40 -19.55
N VAL A 266 -18.46 -13.33 -20.67
CA VAL A 266 -19.05 -13.38 -22.01
C VAL A 266 -19.30 -14.82 -22.47
N LYS A 267 -20.37 -15.02 -23.24
CA LYS A 267 -20.68 -16.28 -23.93
C LYS A 267 -21.17 -15.99 -25.34
N ALA A 268 -20.67 -16.74 -26.31
CA ALA A 268 -21.22 -16.74 -27.67
C ALA A 268 -22.06 -18.00 -27.91
N TYR A 269 -23.17 -17.87 -28.65
CA TYR A 269 -23.98 -18.99 -29.11
C TYR A 269 -24.72 -18.68 -30.42
N ILE A 270 -25.14 -19.73 -31.11
CA ILE A 270 -25.99 -19.60 -32.29
C ILE A 270 -27.43 -19.37 -31.81
N LYS A 271 -27.94 -18.15 -32.00
CA LYS A 271 -29.31 -17.77 -31.63
C LYS A 271 -30.33 -18.32 -32.62
N LYS A 272 -29.99 -18.25 -33.92
CA LYS A 272 -30.89 -18.65 -35.01
C LYS A 272 -30.09 -19.04 -36.25
N SER A 273 -30.65 -19.95 -37.05
CA SER A 273 -30.16 -20.25 -38.40
C SER A 273 -31.31 -20.34 -39.39
N SER A 274 -31.14 -19.78 -40.59
CA SER A 274 -32.01 -20.04 -41.74
C SER A 274 -31.52 -21.20 -42.60
N VAL A 275 -30.28 -21.63 -42.42
CA VAL A 275 -29.67 -22.79 -43.09
C VAL A 275 -29.60 -23.98 -42.14
N LEU A 276 -30.44 -24.97 -42.40
CA LEU A 276 -30.57 -26.17 -41.57
C LEU A 276 -30.13 -27.45 -42.29
N GLN A 277 -29.53 -27.31 -43.48
CA GLN A 277 -29.12 -28.43 -44.34
C GLN A 277 -27.81 -28.09 -45.07
N ALA A 278 -26.95 -29.09 -45.27
CA ALA A 278 -25.76 -28.98 -46.10
C ALA A 278 -26.07 -28.69 -47.58
N ASP A 279 -25.09 -28.18 -48.34
CA ASP A 279 -25.25 -27.81 -49.76
C ASP A 279 -26.28 -26.70 -49.98
N LYS A 280 -26.38 -25.77 -49.01
CA LYS A 280 -27.29 -24.62 -49.02
C LYS A 280 -26.59 -23.38 -48.50
N GLU A 281 -27.01 -22.26 -49.04
CA GLU A 281 -26.70 -20.93 -48.52
C GLU A 281 -27.76 -20.51 -47.50
N GLY A 282 -27.34 -19.77 -46.49
CA GLY A 282 -28.23 -19.05 -45.60
C GLY A 282 -27.48 -18.27 -44.54
N LYS A 283 -28.22 -17.88 -43.52
CA LYS A 283 -27.77 -16.97 -42.47
C LYS A 283 -27.69 -17.67 -41.13
N ILE A 284 -26.64 -17.36 -40.38
CA ILE A 284 -26.53 -17.71 -38.96
C ILE A 284 -26.48 -16.41 -38.16
N THR A 285 -27.38 -16.29 -37.17
CA THR A 285 -27.36 -15.20 -36.19
C THR A 285 -26.63 -15.69 -34.96
N LEU A 286 -25.52 -15.04 -34.65
CA LEU A 286 -24.73 -15.24 -33.44
C LEU A 286 -25.21 -14.25 -32.39
N GLU A 287 -25.23 -14.67 -31.14
CA GLU A 287 -25.49 -13.80 -30.01
C GLU A 287 -24.37 -13.93 -28.99
N ILE A 288 -23.89 -12.79 -28.52
CA ILE A 288 -22.86 -12.64 -27.50
C ILE A 288 -23.55 -12.05 -26.28
N ALA A 289 -23.64 -12.83 -25.21
CA ALA A 289 -24.23 -12.42 -23.94
C ALA A 289 -23.14 -12.06 -22.92
N ASN A 290 -23.28 -10.93 -22.24
CA ASN A 290 -22.45 -10.56 -21.11
C ASN A 290 -23.16 -10.90 -19.79
N ALA A 291 -22.87 -12.07 -19.23
CA ALA A 291 -23.40 -12.50 -17.93
C ALA A 291 -22.54 -12.05 -16.74
N GLY A 292 -21.64 -11.08 -16.96
CA GLY A 292 -20.80 -10.47 -15.92
C GLY A 292 -21.50 -9.32 -15.23
N ASN A 293 -20.89 -8.78 -14.17
CA ASN A 293 -21.37 -7.60 -13.44
C ASN A 293 -20.70 -6.30 -13.92
N ILE A 294 -19.96 -6.35 -15.03
CA ILE A 294 -19.24 -5.22 -15.59
C ILE A 294 -19.41 -5.19 -17.11
N ASP A 295 -19.36 -3.99 -17.67
CA ASP A 295 -19.50 -3.79 -19.11
C ASP A 295 -18.27 -4.30 -19.86
N VAL A 296 -18.53 -4.81 -21.06
CA VAL A 296 -17.54 -5.17 -22.06
C VAL A 296 -17.35 -3.99 -23.01
N LYS A 297 -16.11 -3.63 -23.29
CA LYS A 297 -15.77 -2.53 -24.21
C LYS A 297 -15.15 -3.07 -25.49
N SER A 298 -15.52 -2.45 -26.62
CA SER A 298 -14.94 -2.70 -27.94
C SER A 298 -14.86 -4.19 -28.28
N ALA A 299 -15.98 -4.89 -28.16
CA ALA A 299 -16.13 -6.26 -28.57
C ALA A 299 -16.00 -6.38 -30.10
N GLU A 300 -15.08 -7.24 -30.51
CA GLU A 300 -14.77 -7.58 -31.88
C GLU A 300 -14.95 -9.09 -32.07
N LEU A 301 -15.80 -9.46 -33.02
CA LEU A 301 -16.05 -10.84 -33.38
C LEU A 301 -15.31 -11.16 -34.68
N ILE A 302 -14.50 -12.21 -34.64
CA ILE A 302 -13.73 -12.71 -35.77
C ILE A 302 -14.19 -14.12 -36.06
N LEU A 303 -14.69 -14.36 -37.26
CA LEU A 303 -15.04 -15.69 -37.73
C LEU A 303 -13.76 -16.46 -38.09
N LEU A 304 -13.58 -17.63 -37.51
CA LEU A 304 -12.42 -18.47 -37.80
C LEU A 304 -12.75 -19.46 -38.93
N PRO A 305 -11.81 -19.71 -39.87
CA PRO A 305 -12.06 -20.61 -40.99
C PRO A 305 -12.40 -22.03 -40.53
N SER A 306 -13.30 -22.69 -41.26
CA SER A 306 -13.72 -24.08 -41.04
C SER A 306 -13.87 -24.80 -42.38
N GLU A 307 -13.67 -26.12 -42.40
CA GLU A 307 -13.93 -26.95 -43.59
C GLU A 307 -15.44 -27.14 -43.85
N ASP A 308 -16.30 -26.79 -42.89
CA ASP A 308 -17.74 -27.05 -42.96
C ASP A 308 -18.52 -26.00 -43.76
N TYR A 309 -17.96 -24.82 -43.97
CA TYR A 309 -18.65 -23.73 -44.67
C TYR A 309 -17.71 -22.87 -45.51
N GLN A 310 -18.29 -22.08 -46.40
CA GLN A 310 -17.64 -20.98 -47.11
C GLN A 310 -18.34 -19.68 -46.73
N LEU A 311 -17.56 -18.66 -46.37
CA LEU A 311 -18.10 -17.33 -46.11
C LEU A 311 -18.61 -16.75 -47.43
N VAL A 312 -19.88 -16.38 -47.47
CA VAL A 312 -20.50 -15.67 -48.60
C VAL A 312 -20.47 -14.16 -48.35
N GLY A 313 -20.51 -13.76 -47.06
CA GLY A 313 -20.35 -12.38 -46.62
C GLY A 313 -19.02 -11.74 -47.04
N THR A 314 -18.95 -10.42 -46.91
CA THR A 314 -17.79 -9.62 -47.35
C THR A 314 -16.65 -9.56 -46.35
N SER A 315 -16.90 -9.88 -45.08
CA SER A 315 -15.90 -9.82 -44.01
C SER A 315 -16.12 -10.94 -43.00
N ASP A 316 -15.01 -11.41 -42.45
CA ASP A 316 -14.90 -12.31 -41.30
C ASP A 316 -14.74 -11.52 -39.98
N TYR A 317 -14.74 -10.19 -40.01
CA TYR A 317 -14.59 -9.30 -38.87
C TYR A 317 -15.84 -8.45 -38.65
N PHE A 318 -16.30 -8.38 -37.40
CA PHE A 318 -17.47 -7.62 -36.99
C PHE A 318 -17.18 -6.85 -35.70
N TYR A 319 -17.45 -5.55 -35.71
CA TYR A 319 -17.32 -4.69 -34.53
C TYR A 319 -18.68 -4.56 -33.84
N LEU A 320 -18.82 -5.15 -32.66
CA LEU A 320 -20.06 -5.17 -31.88
C LEU A 320 -20.19 -3.93 -30.97
N GLY A 321 -19.07 -3.28 -30.63
CA GLY A 321 -19.08 -2.12 -29.74
C GLY A 321 -19.05 -2.50 -28.25
N GLY A 322 -19.80 -1.79 -27.42
CA GLY A 322 -19.91 -2.11 -25.98
C GLY A 322 -21.04 -3.12 -25.75
N ILE A 323 -20.86 -4.03 -24.78
CA ILE A 323 -21.93 -4.93 -24.32
C ILE A 323 -22.09 -4.71 -22.81
N ASP A 324 -23.18 -4.06 -22.43
CA ASP A 324 -23.46 -3.72 -21.03
C ASP A 324 -23.61 -5.00 -20.17
N SER A 325 -23.42 -4.85 -18.87
CA SER A 325 -23.73 -5.91 -17.90
C SER A 325 -25.18 -6.39 -18.06
N ASP A 326 -25.39 -7.71 -18.13
CA ASP A 326 -26.71 -8.35 -18.31
C ASP A 326 -27.37 -8.07 -19.68
N ASP A 327 -26.59 -7.66 -20.69
CA ASP A 327 -27.08 -7.43 -22.05
C ASP A 327 -26.47 -8.39 -23.09
N THR A 328 -27.01 -8.33 -24.31
CA THR A 328 -26.64 -9.17 -25.45
C THR A 328 -26.47 -8.36 -26.72
N GLU A 329 -25.47 -8.73 -27.53
CA GLU A 329 -25.30 -8.22 -28.89
C GLU A 329 -25.40 -9.35 -29.92
N SER A 330 -25.96 -9.06 -31.09
CA SER A 330 -26.19 -10.05 -32.15
C SER A 330 -25.59 -9.64 -33.48
N GLU A 331 -25.04 -10.62 -34.21
CA GLU A 331 -24.48 -10.42 -35.54
C GLU A 331 -24.96 -11.51 -36.51
N GLU A 332 -25.26 -11.13 -37.75
CA GLU A 332 -25.67 -12.06 -38.81
C GLU A 332 -24.52 -12.35 -39.78
N VAL A 333 -24.29 -13.63 -40.05
CA VAL A 333 -23.27 -14.08 -41.01
C VAL A 333 -23.91 -14.89 -42.13
N ASP A 334 -23.59 -14.51 -43.37
CA ASP A 334 -24.05 -15.18 -44.58
C ASP A 334 -23.03 -16.26 -45.02
N LEU A 335 -23.49 -17.50 -45.12
CA LEU A 335 -22.64 -18.69 -45.29
C LEU A 335 -23.21 -19.63 -46.35
N TYR A 336 -22.32 -20.34 -47.03
CA TYR A 336 -22.64 -21.55 -47.78
C TYR A 336 -22.13 -22.77 -47.01
N ILE A 337 -23.02 -23.71 -46.68
CA ILE A 337 -22.62 -24.93 -45.96
C ILE A 337 -22.16 -25.99 -46.96
N ASN A 338 -20.94 -26.50 -46.76
CA ASN A 338 -20.32 -27.47 -47.66
C ASN A 338 -21.08 -28.80 -47.69
N LYS A 339 -20.83 -29.58 -48.74
CA LYS A 339 -21.48 -30.90 -48.92
C LYS A 339 -21.03 -31.87 -47.83
N LYS A 340 -21.93 -32.78 -47.43
CA LYS A 340 -21.67 -33.88 -46.48
C LYS A 340 -21.28 -33.43 -45.07
N VAL A 341 -21.67 -32.23 -44.67
CA VAL A 341 -21.59 -31.77 -43.28
C VAL A 341 -22.84 -32.22 -42.54
N GLU A 342 -22.67 -32.96 -41.43
CA GLU A 342 -23.77 -33.39 -40.55
C GLU A 342 -23.88 -32.50 -39.31
N VAL A 343 -22.73 -32.07 -38.77
CA VAL A 343 -22.63 -31.12 -37.67
C VAL A 343 -21.79 -29.95 -38.16
N LEU A 344 -22.36 -28.75 -38.14
CA LEU A 344 -21.66 -27.54 -38.50
C LEU A 344 -20.77 -27.10 -37.33
N ASN A 345 -19.45 -27.07 -37.53
CA ASN A 345 -18.52 -26.40 -36.63
C ASN A 345 -18.31 -24.95 -37.08
N PHE A 346 -18.60 -24.03 -36.16
CA PHE A 346 -18.62 -22.60 -36.40
C PHE A 346 -17.75 -21.89 -35.35
N PRO A 347 -16.41 -22.01 -35.45
CA PRO A 347 -15.49 -21.40 -34.50
C PRO A 347 -15.45 -19.89 -34.66
N VAL A 348 -15.59 -19.16 -33.56
CA VAL A 348 -15.51 -17.70 -33.52
C VAL A 348 -14.53 -17.26 -32.45
N GLN A 349 -13.83 -16.16 -32.70
CA GLN A 349 -12.95 -15.52 -31.75
C GLN A 349 -13.53 -14.16 -31.36
N LEU A 350 -13.69 -13.95 -30.06
CA LEU A 350 -14.11 -12.68 -29.49
C LEU A 350 -12.90 -12.00 -28.85
N LYS A 351 -12.61 -10.76 -29.27
CA LYS A 351 -11.65 -9.87 -28.62
C LYS A 351 -12.42 -8.72 -27.99
N TYR A 352 -12.03 -8.32 -26.79
CA TYR A 352 -12.71 -7.24 -26.08
C TYR A 352 -11.85 -6.70 -24.94
N TYR A 353 -12.31 -5.64 -24.30
CA TYR A 353 -11.69 -5.04 -23.12
C TYR A 353 -12.67 -5.07 -21.95
N ASP A 354 -12.16 -5.20 -20.73
CA ASP A 354 -12.98 -4.94 -19.54
C ASP A 354 -13.19 -3.42 -19.33
N ALA A 355 -13.98 -3.08 -18.32
CA ALA A 355 -14.23 -1.70 -17.93
C ALA A 355 -12.96 -0.90 -17.58
N ASN A 356 -11.85 -1.57 -17.21
CA ASN A 356 -10.54 -1.00 -16.88
C ASN A 356 -9.55 -1.02 -18.07
N ASN A 357 -10.03 -1.28 -19.29
CA ASN A 357 -9.24 -1.34 -20.53
C ASN A 357 -8.19 -2.46 -20.56
N LYS A 358 -8.38 -3.53 -19.80
CA LYS A 358 -7.56 -4.72 -19.90
C LYS A 358 -8.06 -5.58 -21.07
N PRO A 359 -7.20 -5.99 -22.02
CA PRO A 359 -7.63 -6.78 -23.17
C PRO A 359 -7.87 -8.24 -22.80
N PHE A 360 -8.85 -8.83 -23.45
CA PHE A 360 -9.22 -10.24 -23.38
C PHE A 360 -9.46 -10.80 -24.77
N GLN A 361 -9.23 -12.10 -24.91
CA GLN A 361 -9.50 -12.85 -26.12
C GLN A 361 -9.99 -14.24 -25.74
N GLN A 362 -11.11 -14.67 -26.33
CA GLN A 362 -11.69 -15.99 -26.13
C GLN A 362 -12.11 -16.56 -27.47
N THR A 363 -11.96 -17.88 -27.62
CA THR A 363 -12.45 -18.62 -28.79
C THR A 363 -13.61 -19.50 -28.34
N PHE A 364 -14.69 -19.49 -29.13
CA PHE A 364 -15.86 -20.31 -28.92
C PHE A 364 -16.06 -21.23 -30.12
N ASP A 365 -16.02 -22.54 -29.88
CA ASP A 365 -16.29 -23.55 -30.90
C ASP A 365 -17.79 -23.87 -30.91
N LEU A 366 -18.55 -23.10 -31.68
CA LEU A 366 -20.01 -23.28 -31.75
C LEU A 366 -20.36 -24.46 -32.66
N GLN A 367 -21.43 -25.18 -32.31
CA GLN A 367 -21.89 -26.34 -33.08
C GLN A 367 -23.40 -26.31 -33.29
N MET A 368 -23.83 -26.81 -34.45
CA MET A 368 -25.25 -26.96 -34.79
C MET A 368 -25.45 -28.20 -35.67
N ASP A 369 -26.44 -29.02 -35.32
CA ASP A 369 -26.84 -30.17 -36.14
C ASP A 369 -27.51 -29.72 -37.45
N LEU A 370 -27.13 -30.35 -38.56
CA LEU A 370 -27.77 -30.19 -39.85
C LEU A 370 -28.68 -31.38 -40.13
N TYR A 371 -29.74 -31.12 -40.89
CA TYR A 371 -30.78 -32.08 -41.15
C TYR A 371 -30.83 -32.48 -42.63
N SER A 372 -31.11 -33.75 -42.88
CA SER A 372 -31.45 -34.23 -44.21
C SER A 372 -32.78 -33.65 -44.69
N SER A 373 -32.98 -33.60 -46.02
CA SER A 373 -34.27 -33.19 -46.61
C SER A 373 -35.45 -34.02 -46.09
N SER A 374 -35.22 -35.28 -45.71
CA SER A 374 -36.26 -36.17 -45.16
C SER A 374 -36.67 -35.74 -43.75
N GLN A 375 -35.72 -35.42 -42.89
CA GLN A 375 -35.97 -34.93 -41.53
C GLN A 375 -36.69 -33.57 -41.55
N LEU A 376 -36.25 -32.62 -42.39
CA LEU A 376 -36.89 -31.30 -42.48
C LEU A 376 -38.33 -31.38 -43.00
N LYS A 377 -38.64 -32.33 -43.91
CA LYS A 377 -40.03 -32.61 -44.33
C LYS A 377 -40.85 -33.18 -43.17
N LYS A 378 -40.28 -34.10 -42.38
CA LYS A 378 -40.95 -34.66 -41.18
C LYS A 378 -41.24 -33.58 -40.14
N PHE A 379 -40.34 -32.61 -39.97
CA PHE A 379 -40.52 -31.47 -39.06
C PHE A 379 -41.43 -30.36 -39.64
N GLY A 380 -41.89 -30.49 -40.90
CA GLY A 380 -42.75 -29.50 -41.54
C GLY A 380 -42.05 -28.21 -41.95
N VAL A 381 -40.70 -28.19 -41.94
CA VAL A 381 -39.89 -27.03 -42.33
C VAL A 381 -39.86 -26.86 -43.85
N ILE A 382 -39.88 -27.97 -44.60
CA ILE A 382 -39.95 -27.98 -46.07
C ILE A 382 -41.28 -28.59 -46.50
N GLN A 383 -42.04 -27.89 -47.35
CA GLN A 383 -43.31 -28.40 -47.87
C GLN A 383 -43.11 -29.68 -48.71
N ASN A 384 -44.05 -30.63 -48.57
CA ASN A 384 -44.10 -31.78 -49.45
C ASN A 384 -44.34 -31.29 -50.88
N GLY A 385 -43.38 -31.58 -51.77
CA GLY A 385 -43.55 -31.36 -53.21
C GLY A 385 -44.87 -31.99 -53.66
N ASN A 386 -45.66 -31.24 -54.43
CA ASN A 386 -47.03 -31.59 -54.76
C ASN A 386 -47.08 -32.82 -55.69
N VAL A 387 -47.02 -34.02 -55.12
CA VAL A 387 -47.05 -35.32 -55.83
C VAL A 387 -48.30 -35.42 -56.71
N TRP A 388 -49.38 -34.73 -56.33
CA TRP A 388 -50.61 -34.64 -57.12
C TRP A 388 -50.39 -34.06 -58.51
N VAL A 389 -49.47 -33.11 -58.72
CA VAL A 389 -49.19 -32.55 -60.06
C VAL A 389 -48.59 -33.61 -60.98
N TRP A 390 -47.69 -34.45 -60.46
CA TRP A 390 -47.08 -35.54 -61.22
C TRP A 390 -48.07 -36.69 -61.47
N ILE A 391 -48.93 -37.01 -60.50
CA ILE A 391 -50.02 -37.98 -60.69
C ILE A 391 -51.02 -37.47 -61.73
N SER A 392 -51.39 -36.18 -61.69
CA SER A 392 -52.29 -35.57 -62.68
C SER A 392 -51.68 -35.58 -64.08
N LEU A 393 -50.39 -35.30 -64.23
CA LEU A 393 -49.68 -35.40 -65.51
C LEU A 393 -49.61 -36.84 -66.03
N LEU A 394 -49.40 -37.82 -65.15
CA LEU A 394 -49.44 -39.25 -65.52
C LEU A 394 -50.84 -39.70 -65.95
N VAL A 395 -51.89 -39.26 -65.24
CA VAL A 395 -53.28 -39.57 -65.59
C VAL A 395 -53.68 -38.88 -66.90
N LEU A 396 -53.26 -37.63 -67.13
CA LEU A 396 -53.50 -36.93 -68.40
C LEU A 396 -52.72 -37.57 -69.56
N GLY A 397 -51.47 -37.99 -69.33
CA GLY A 397 -50.68 -38.72 -70.32
C GLY A 397 -51.30 -40.08 -70.68
N ALA A 398 -51.72 -40.85 -69.68
CA ALA A 398 -52.41 -42.13 -69.88
C ALA A 398 -53.78 -41.95 -70.55
N GLY A 399 -54.55 -40.94 -70.15
CA GLY A 399 -55.83 -40.58 -70.76
C GLY A 399 -55.67 -40.12 -72.22
N GLY A 400 -54.66 -39.30 -72.51
CA GLY A 400 -54.30 -38.88 -73.85
C GLY A 400 -53.85 -40.04 -74.74
N TYR A 401 -53.03 -40.96 -74.21
CA TYR A 401 -52.62 -42.18 -74.91
C TYR A 401 -53.82 -43.12 -75.18
N PHE A 402 -54.73 -43.28 -74.22
CA PHE A 402 -55.93 -44.09 -74.39
C PHE A 402 -56.90 -43.48 -75.41
N TYR A 403 -57.07 -42.16 -75.39
CA TYR A 403 -57.84 -41.43 -76.39
C TYR A 403 -57.23 -41.58 -77.79
N TYR A 404 -55.91 -41.40 -77.92
CA TYR A 404 -55.18 -41.56 -79.18
C TYR A 404 -55.28 -42.99 -79.74
N THR A 405 -55.11 -44.02 -78.90
CA THR A 405 -55.20 -45.42 -79.34
C THR A 405 -56.63 -45.85 -79.68
N LYS A 406 -57.66 -45.29 -79.03
CA LYS A 406 -59.07 -45.66 -79.26
C LYS A 406 -59.72 -44.89 -80.42
N TYR A 407 -59.37 -43.62 -80.61
CA TYR A 407 -59.98 -42.76 -81.64
C TYR A 407 -59.11 -42.58 -82.90
N TYR A 408 -57.79 -42.45 -82.76
CA TYR A 408 -56.93 -42.16 -83.91
C TYR A 408 -56.60 -43.40 -84.75
N LYS A 409 -56.44 -44.58 -84.12
CA LYS A 409 -56.28 -45.86 -84.86
C LYS A 409 -57.56 -46.34 -85.57
N LYS A 410 -58.74 -45.91 -85.12
CA LYS A 410 -60.02 -46.23 -85.81
C LYS A 410 -60.24 -45.42 -87.10
N LYS A 411 -59.64 -44.23 -87.23
CA LYS A 411 -59.75 -43.41 -88.45
C LYS A 411 -58.84 -43.86 -89.61
N LYS A 412 -57.78 -44.62 -89.36
CA LYS A 412 -56.89 -45.16 -90.41
C LYS A 412 -57.34 -46.49 -91.03
N LYS A 413 -58.50 -47.03 -90.64
CA LYS A 413 -59.11 -48.25 -91.23
C LYS A 413 -60.35 -47.98 -92.10
N LYS A 414 -60.61 -46.71 -92.43
CA LYS A 414 -61.61 -46.28 -93.42
C LYS A 414 -61.00 -45.23 -94.35
N VAL A 415 -60.08 -45.66 -95.20
CA VAL A 415 -59.89 -45.18 -96.58
C VAL A 415 -59.61 -46.40 -97.41
#